data_AF-A0A1M6XPB9-F1
#
_entry.id   AF-A0A1M6XPB9-F1
#
_cell.length_a   1.000
_cell.length_b   1.000
_cell.length_c   1.000
_cell.angle_alpha   90.00
_cell.angle_beta   90.00
_cell.angle_gamma   90.00
#
_symmetry.space_group_name_H-M   'P 1'
#
loop_
_entity.id
_entity.type
_entity.pdbx_description
1 polymer ?
#
loop_
_entity_poly.entity_id
_entity_poly.type
_entity_poly.pdbx_seq_one_letter_code
_entity_poly.pdbx_strand_id
1 'polypeptide(L)'
;MEDTRELKCAARNYLSLKVTENCSMNDLLHDTLRATPDRIVVGEVRGDEALALLDAWNTGHDGGCSTVHSSSAMLTLRRLEQLVSRVSVTPQQETIAGAVDVIVYLRRKGTGRIVEEILSIDGYDGEKGRYITHELK
;
A
#
# COMPACT_ATOMS: atom_id res chain seq x y z
N MET A 1 -2.53 -0.11 11.22
CA MET A 1 -3.58 0.92 11.26
C MET A 1 -4.78 0.37 10.53
N GLU A 2 -5.99 0.47 11.10
CA GLU A 2 -7.17 -0.15 10.51
C GLU A 2 -8.46 0.63 10.79
N ASP A 3 -9.44 0.53 9.89
CA ASP A 3 -10.81 0.99 10.16
C ASP A 3 -11.53 0.04 11.13
N THR A 4 -11.37 -1.26 10.89
CA THR A 4 -11.92 -2.35 11.71
C THR A 4 -10.78 -3.20 12.23
N ARG A 5 -10.82 -3.62 13.51
CA ARG A 5 -9.74 -4.38 14.14
C ARG A 5 -9.71 -5.83 13.65
N GLU A 6 -8.90 -6.12 12.64
CA GLU A 6 -8.76 -7.44 12.02
C GLU A 6 -7.34 -8.01 12.15
N LEU A 7 -6.32 -7.15 12.03
CA LEU A 7 -4.91 -7.51 12.10
C LEU A 7 -4.56 -8.13 13.46
N LYS A 8 -3.88 -9.26 13.40
CA LYS A 8 -3.30 -9.94 14.55
C LYS A 8 -1.78 -9.83 14.44
N CYS A 9 -1.21 -8.90 15.21
CA CYS A 9 0.24 -8.73 15.28
C CYS A 9 0.80 -9.53 16.46
N ALA A 10 1.74 -10.44 16.16
CA ALA A 10 2.47 -11.21 17.17
C ALA A 10 3.79 -10.55 17.59
N ALA A 11 4.16 -9.42 16.98
CA ALA A 11 5.38 -8.71 17.35
C ALA A 11 5.31 -8.22 18.80
N ARG A 12 6.46 -8.17 19.49
CA ARG A 12 6.53 -7.71 20.88
C ARG A 12 6.36 -6.20 21.01
N ASN A 13 6.90 -5.44 20.06
CA ASN A 13 6.84 -3.99 20.03
C ASN A 13 5.96 -3.57 18.85
N TYR A 14 4.68 -3.30 19.12
CA TYR A 14 3.75 -2.81 18.11
C TYR A 14 2.76 -1.83 18.72
N LEU A 15 2.29 -0.92 17.88
CA LEU A 15 1.19 -0.01 18.21
C LEU A 15 0.02 -0.31 17.28
N SER A 16 -1.13 -0.62 17.86
CA SER A 16 -2.37 -0.81 17.11
C SER A 16 -3.15 0.50 17.08
N LEU A 17 -3.18 1.14 15.91
CA LEU A 17 -3.92 2.37 15.66
C LEU A 17 -5.21 2.06 14.91
N LYS A 18 -6.30 2.76 15.28
CA LYS A 18 -7.62 2.58 14.70
C LYS A 18 -8.23 3.92 14.31
N VAL A 19 -8.86 4.00 13.14
CA VAL A 19 -9.67 5.15 12.74
C VAL A 19 -10.80 5.37 13.74
N THR A 20 -11.06 6.64 14.02
CA THR A 20 -12.19 7.09 14.86
C THR A 20 -12.92 8.21 14.14
N GLU A 21 -14.05 8.65 14.68
CA GLU A 21 -14.83 9.76 14.10
C GLU A 21 -14.03 11.07 13.97
N ASN A 22 -13.01 11.26 14.82
CA ASN A 22 -12.20 12.48 14.88
C ASN A 22 -10.77 12.29 14.36
N CYS A 23 -10.40 11.10 13.88
CA CYS A 23 -9.04 10.79 13.45
C CYS A 23 -9.08 9.80 12.29
N SER A 24 -8.74 10.30 11.11
CA SER A 24 -8.72 9.56 9.85
C SER A 24 -7.47 8.70 9.72
N MET A 25 -7.45 7.81 8.72
CA MET A 25 -6.24 7.04 8.37
C MET A 25 -5.06 7.94 8.00
N ASN A 26 -5.33 9.08 7.36
CA ASN A 26 -4.30 10.04 6.98
C ASN A 26 -3.67 10.70 8.22
N ASP A 27 -4.49 11.07 9.21
CA ASP A 27 -4.01 11.62 10.49
C ASP A 27 -3.11 10.62 11.21
N LEU A 28 -3.53 9.35 11.27
CA LEU A 28 -2.74 8.27 11.88
C LEU A 28 -1.40 8.06 11.18
N LEU A 29 -1.36 8.11 9.84
CA LEU A 29 -0.11 7.99 9.07
C LEU A 29 0.83 9.14 9.38
N HIS A 30 0.35 10.38 9.35
CA HIS A 30 1.16 11.55 9.65
C HIS A 30 1.73 11.54 11.08
N ASP A 31 0.92 11.17 12.07
CA ASP A 31 1.40 11.09 13.46
C ASP A 31 2.42 9.97 13.65
N THR A 32 2.26 8.86 12.92
CA THR A 32 3.13 7.69 13.04
C THR A 32 4.56 7.96 12.56
N LEU A 33 4.77 8.88 11.62
CA LEU A 33 6.12 9.27 11.17
C LEU A 33 6.99 9.85 12.30
N ARG A 34 6.37 10.38 13.36
CA ARG A 34 7.09 10.88 14.56
C ARG A 34 7.47 9.77 15.54
N ALA A 35 6.87 8.59 15.41
CA ALA A 35 7.12 7.44 16.27
C ALA A 35 8.29 6.57 15.77
N THR A 36 8.90 6.90 14.63
CA THR A 36 10.04 6.19 14.03
C THR A 36 9.77 4.67 13.90
N PRO A 37 8.67 4.25 13.27
CA PRO A 37 8.29 2.84 13.19
C PRO A 37 9.22 2.05 12.25
N ASP A 38 9.63 0.85 12.64
CA ASP A 38 10.37 -0.02 11.70
C ASP A 38 9.48 -0.57 10.58
N ARG A 39 8.17 -0.74 10.86
CA ARG A 39 7.18 -1.28 9.92
C ARG A 39 5.84 -0.55 10.02
N ILE A 40 5.29 -0.12 8.89
CA ILE A 40 3.96 0.49 8.77
C ILE A 40 3.02 -0.47 8.04
N VAL A 41 2.06 -1.03 8.77
CA VAL A 41 1.03 -1.91 8.19
C VAL A 41 -0.32 -1.20 8.23
N VAL A 42 -0.95 -1.07 7.07
CA VAL A 42 -2.32 -0.54 6.92
C VAL A 42 -3.22 -1.69 6.52
N GLY A 43 -4.39 -1.82 7.15
CA GLY A 43 -5.31 -2.92 6.87
C GLY A 43 -5.77 -2.91 5.42
N GLU A 44 -6.30 -1.77 4.96
CA GLU A 44 -6.71 -1.56 3.58
C GLU A 44 -6.58 -0.08 3.21
N VAL A 45 -6.17 0.19 1.97
CA VAL A 45 -6.14 1.53 1.39
C VAL A 45 -7.27 1.67 0.37
N ARG A 46 -8.13 2.66 0.60
CA ARG A 46 -9.41 2.90 -0.09
C ARG A 46 -9.54 4.31 -0.66
N GLY A 47 -8.73 5.26 -0.19
CA GLY A 47 -8.91 6.67 -0.49
C GLY A 47 -7.62 7.48 -0.46
N ASP A 48 -7.77 8.70 0.05
CA ASP A 48 -6.82 9.80 0.01
C ASP A 48 -5.55 9.52 0.85
N GLU A 49 -5.62 8.56 1.78
CA GLU A 49 -4.49 8.07 2.57
C GLU A 49 -3.42 7.36 1.74
N ALA A 50 -3.71 6.99 0.48
CA ALA A 50 -2.79 6.25 -0.38
C ALA A 50 -1.46 6.99 -0.56
N LEU A 51 -1.48 8.29 -0.83
CA LEU A 51 -0.25 9.06 -1.03
C LEU A 51 0.57 9.15 0.25
N ALA A 52 -0.08 9.44 1.38
CA ALA A 52 0.61 9.51 2.67
C ALA A 52 1.27 8.18 3.07
N LEU A 53 0.65 7.05 2.74
CA LEU A 53 1.25 5.74 2.96
C LEU A 53 2.48 5.52 2.07
N LEU A 54 2.38 5.85 0.78
CA LEU A 54 3.50 5.71 -0.15
C LEU A 54 4.68 6.62 0.24
N ASP A 55 4.39 7.87 0.62
CA ASP A 55 5.40 8.80 1.14
C ASP A 55 6.03 8.27 2.43
N ALA A 56 5.22 7.71 3.35
CA ALA A 56 5.72 7.11 4.58
C ALA A 56 6.71 5.98 4.30
N TRP A 57 6.38 5.08 3.36
CA TRP A 57 7.27 3.99 2.95
C TRP A 57 8.54 4.49 2.25
N ASN A 58 8.45 5.53 1.42
CA ASN A 58 9.61 6.12 0.74
C ASN A 58 10.55 6.94 1.66
N THR A 59 10.10 7.35 2.85
CA THR A 59 10.84 8.26 3.75
C THR A 59 11.53 7.55 4.91
N GLY A 60 12.10 6.36 4.65
CA GLY A 60 12.92 5.63 5.62
C GLY A 60 12.12 4.70 6.54
N HIS A 61 10.88 4.40 6.17
CA HIS A 61 10.07 3.35 6.79
C HIS A 61 9.76 2.27 5.74
N ASP A 62 10.82 1.76 5.11
CA ASP A 62 10.86 0.86 3.93
C ASP A 62 10.23 -0.53 4.18
N GLY A 63 9.31 -0.62 5.13
CA GLY A 63 8.77 -1.84 5.61
C GLY A 63 7.31 -1.72 5.91
N GLY A 64 6.51 -2.55 5.26
CA GLY A 64 5.10 -2.52 5.46
C GLY A 64 4.36 -3.46 4.56
N CYS A 65 3.06 -3.51 4.77
CA CYS A 65 2.15 -4.05 3.78
C CYS A 65 0.80 -3.35 3.93
N SER A 66 0.04 -3.39 2.85
CA SER A 66 -1.34 -2.98 2.85
C SER A 66 -2.13 -3.87 1.91
N THR A 67 -3.45 -3.83 2.03
CA THR A 67 -4.35 -4.43 1.05
C THR A 67 -5.03 -3.35 0.22
N VAL A 68 -5.29 -3.67 -1.04
CA VAL A 68 -5.99 -2.79 -1.97
C VAL A 68 -6.95 -3.67 -2.78
N HIS A 69 -8.19 -3.21 -2.93
CA HIS A 69 -9.15 -3.92 -3.78
C HIS A 69 -8.85 -3.69 -5.27
N SER A 70 -8.52 -4.75 -5.99
CA SER A 70 -8.22 -4.74 -7.43
C SER A 70 -8.56 -6.09 -8.09
N SER A 71 -8.39 -6.18 -9.41
CA SER A 71 -8.74 -7.38 -10.21
C SER A 71 -7.54 -8.13 -10.80
N SER A 72 -6.31 -7.65 -10.59
CA SER A 72 -5.04 -8.32 -10.94
C SER A 72 -3.87 -7.59 -10.27
N ALA A 73 -2.66 -8.14 -10.31
CA ALA A 73 -1.49 -7.48 -9.74
C ALA A 73 -1.17 -6.16 -10.46
N MET A 74 -1.23 -6.13 -11.79
CA MET A 74 -1.02 -4.90 -12.57
C MET A 74 -2.14 -3.86 -12.34
N LEU A 75 -3.39 -4.31 -12.17
CA LEU A 75 -4.51 -3.40 -11.88
C LEU A 75 -4.42 -2.81 -10.46
N THR A 76 -3.70 -3.44 -9.53
CA THR A 76 -3.38 -2.84 -8.23
C THR A 76 -2.55 -1.57 -8.38
N LEU A 77 -1.54 -1.55 -9.26
CA LEU A 77 -0.74 -0.34 -9.51
C LEU A 77 -1.62 0.79 -10.08
N ARG A 78 -2.46 0.46 -11.06
CA ARG A 78 -3.44 1.41 -11.61
C ARG A 78 -4.45 1.88 -10.57
N ARG A 79 -4.83 1.02 -9.63
CA ARG A 79 -5.69 1.40 -8.52
C ARG A 79 -5.01 2.39 -7.59
N LEU A 80 -3.74 2.18 -7.25
CA LEU A 80 -2.96 3.13 -6.46
C LEU A 80 -2.85 4.48 -7.18
N GLU A 81 -2.58 4.51 -8.48
CA GLU A 81 -2.58 5.75 -9.28
C GLU A 81 -3.91 6.51 -9.14
N GLN A 82 -5.05 5.80 -9.26
CA GLN A 82 -6.37 6.41 -9.11
C GLN A 82 -6.61 6.98 -7.71
N LEU A 83 -6.17 6.28 -6.66
CA LEU A 83 -6.34 6.75 -5.29
C LEU A 83 -5.47 7.98 -5.03
N VAL A 84 -4.21 7.95 -5.45
CA VAL A 84 -3.28 9.07 -5.32
C VAL A 84 -3.73 10.30 -6.12
N SER A 85 -4.33 10.10 -7.30
CA SER A 85 -4.84 11.22 -8.12
C SER A 85 -5.96 12.03 -7.47
N ARG A 86 -6.55 11.56 -6.37
CA ARG A 86 -7.55 12.31 -5.59
C ARG A 86 -6.93 13.45 -4.79
N VAL A 87 -5.66 13.29 -4.41
CA VAL A 87 -4.92 14.21 -3.53
C VAL A 87 -3.73 14.86 -4.22
N SER A 88 -3.28 14.33 -5.36
CA SER A 88 -2.18 14.90 -6.15
C SER A 88 -2.62 15.18 -7.58
N VAL A 89 -2.25 16.38 -8.06
CA VAL A 89 -2.44 16.79 -9.45
C VAL A 89 -1.32 16.31 -10.37
N THR A 90 -0.16 15.95 -9.80
CA THR A 90 0.97 15.43 -10.57
C THR A 90 0.90 13.91 -10.62
N PRO A 91 1.31 13.28 -11.74
CA PRO A 91 1.46 11.84 -11.80
C PRO A 91 2.47 11.35 -10.76
N GLN A 92 2.16 10.25 -10.06
CA GLN A 92 2.92 9.72 -8.93
C GLN A 92 3.43 8.28 -9.18
N GLN A 93 3.56 7.86 -10.44
CA GLN A 93 3.97 6.50 -10.78
C GLN A 93 5.40 6.18 -10.28
N GLU A 94 6.31 7.16 -10.29
CA GLU A 94 7.65 7.00 -9.72
C GLU A 94 7.58 6.79 -8.21
N THR A 95 6.76 7.56 -7.50
CA THR A 95 6.51 7.41 -6.06
C THR A 95 5.93 6.04 -5.72
N ILE A 96 4.96 5.57 -6.53
CA ILE A 96 4.37 4.23 -6.39
C ILE A 96 5.42 3.15 -6.61
N ALA A 97 6.21 3.27 -7.68
CA ALA A 97 7.23 2.28 -8.02
C ALA A 97 8.40 2.25 -7.04
N GLY A 98 8.70 3.37 -6.39
CA GLY A 98 9.72 3.44 -5.33
C GLY A 98 9.26 2.84 -4.00
N ALA A 99 7.95 2.87 -3.72
CA ALA A 99 7.40 2.43 -2.43
C ALA A 99 6.90 0.97 -2.42
N VAL A 100 6.58 0.41 -3.59
CA VAL A 100 5.96 -0.92 -3.70
C VAL A 100 6.93 -1.88 -4.35
N ASP A 101 7.48 -2.82 -3.58
CA ASP A 101 8.40 -3.83 -4.11
C ASP A 101 7.68 -5.00 -4.79
N VAL A 102 6.60 -5.50 -4.16
CA VAL A 102 5.91 -6.73 -4.56
C VAL A 102 4.41 -6.60 -4.37
N ILE A 103 3.65 -7.11 -5.34
CA ILE A 103 2.20 -7.27 -5.26
C ILE A 103 1.86 -8.75 -5.31
N VAL A 104 1.18 -9.23 -4.27
CA VAL A 104 0.61 -10.58 -4.20
C VAL A 104 -0.89 -10.48 -4.44
N TYR A 105 -1.35 -10.90 -5.61
CA TYR A 105 -2.77 -10.85 -5.96
C TYR A 105 -3.47 -12.14 -5.55
N LEU A 106 -4.54 -11.99 -4.76
CA LEU A 106 -5.36 -13.10 -4.29
C LEU A 106 -6.68 -13.16 -5.05
N ARG A 107 -7.00 -14.32 -5.63
CA ARG A 107 -8.27 -14.58 -6.29
C ARG A 107 -9.11 -15.58 -5.50
N ARG A 108 -10.42 -15.34 -5.41
CA ARG A 108 -11.35 -16.35 -4.87
C ARG A 108 -11.51 -17.49 -5.88
N LYS A 109 -11.28 -18.73 -5.44
CA LYS A 109 -11.48 -19.95 -6.22
C LYS A 109 -12.31 -20.94 -5.41
N GLY A 110 -13.57 -21.11 -5.80
CA GLY A 110 -14.55 -21.88 -5.02
C GLY A 110 -14.78 -21.27 -3.62
N THR A 111 -14.57 -22.08 -2.59
CA THR A 111 -14.69 -21.67 -1.18
C THR A 111 -13.42 -21.02 -0.62
N GLY A 112 -12.29 -21.13 -1.32
CA GLY A 112 -10.99 -20.64 -0.86
C GLY A 112 -10.47 -19.41 -1.63
N ARG A 113 -9.28 -18.97 -1.24
CA ARG A 113 -8.47 -18.00 -1.99
C ARG A 113 -7.17 -18.67 -2.43
N ILE A 114 -6.68 -18.28 -3.59
CA ILE A 114 -5.37 -18.67 -4.11
C ILE A 114 -4.55 -17.42 -4.41
N VAL A 115 -3.23 -17.56 -4.35
CA VAL A 115 -2.31 -16.59 -4.97
C VAL A 115 -2.36 -16.85 -6.47
N GLU A 116 -2.93 -15.93 -7.23
CA GLU A 116 -3.06 -16.04 -8.68
C GLU A 116 -1.83 -15.46 -9.38
N GLU A 117 -1.35 -14.28 -8.93
CA GLU A 117 -0.21 -13.58 -9.51
C GLU A 117 0.72 -13.07 -8.39
N ILE A 118 2.03 -13.09 -8.65
CA ILE A 118 3.04 -12.40 -7.83
C ILE A 118 3.86 -11.53 -8.77
N LEU A 119 3.75 -10.22 -8.61
CA LEU A 119 4.42 -9.23 -9.46
C LEU A 119 5.47 -8.49 -8.64
N SER A 120 6.72 -8.51 -9.09
CA SER A 120 7.79 -7.63 -8.61
C SER A 120 7.77 -6.33 -9.38
N ILE A 121 8.06 -5.21 -8.71
CA ILE A 121 8.13 -3.88 -9.30
C ILE A 121 9.57 -3.40 -9.12
N ASP A 122 10.24 -3.18 -10.25
CA ASP A 122 11.65 -2.78 -10.27
C ASP A 122 11.82 -1.27 -10.49
N GLY A 123 10.74 -0.57 -10.84
CA GLY A 123 10.73 0.87 -11.08
C GLY A 123 9.66 1.33 -12.06
N TYR A 124 9.77 2.58 -12.50
CA TYR A 124 8.92 3.18 -13.52
C TYR A 124 9.78 3.80 -14.63
N ASP A 125 9.50 3.43 -15.88
CA ASP A 125 10.13 4.02 -17.06
C ASP A 125 9.31 5.25 -17.49
N GLY A 126 9.75 6.43 -17.07
CA GLY A 126 9.09 7.70 -17.37
C GLY A 126 9.07 8.06 -18.86
N GLU A 127 10.04 7.61 -19.65
CA GLU A 127 10.07 7.84 -21.10
C GLU A 127 9.04 6.96 -21.82
N LYS A 128 8.88 5.69 -21.39
CA LYS A 128 7.92 4.75 -21.98
C LYS A 128 6.55 4.76 -21.33
N GLY A 129 6.36 5.47 -20.22
CA GLY A 129 5.11 5.57 -19.49
C GLY A 129 4.61 4.24 -18.89
N ARG A 130 5.52 3.38 -18.42
CA ARG A 130 5.17 2.04 -17.89
C ARG A 130 6.00 1.63 -16.69
N TYR A 131 5.42 0.82 -15.80
CA TYR A 131 6.17 0.14 -14.76
C TYR A 131 7.12 -0.90 -15.36
N ILE A 132 8.28 -1.03 -14.74
CA ILE A 132 9.24 -2.11 -14.98
C ILE A 132 8.88 -3.19 -13.96
N THR A 133 8.40 -4.33 -14.43
CA THR A 133 7.90 -5.40 -13.58
C THR A 133 8.27 -6.77 -14.12
N HIS A 134 8.39 -7.75 -13.24
CA HIS A 134 8.53 -9.16 -13.62
C HIS A 134 7.70 -10.06 -12.71
N GLU A 135 7.20 -11.16 -13.27
CA GLU A 135 6.47 -12.17 -12.50
C GLU A 135 7.46 -13.00 -11.67
N LEU A 136 7.13 -13.23 -10.40
CA LEU A 136 7.92 -14.06 -9.49
C LEU A 136 7.41 -15.52 -9.44
N LYS A 137 6.31 -15.84 -10.13
CA LYS A 137 5.73 -17.18 -10.17
C LYS A 137 4.84 -17.41 -11.38
#